data_AF-A0A447N6C9-F1
#
_entry.id   AF-A0A447N6C9-F1
#
_cell.length_a   1.000
_cell.length_b   1.000
_cell.length_c   1.000
_cell.angle_alpha   90.00
_cell.angle_beta   90.00
_cell.angle_gamma   90.00
#
_symmetry.space_group_name_H-M   'P 1'
#
loop_
_entity.id
_entity.type
_entity.pdbx_description
1 polymer ?
#
loop_
_entity_poly.entity_id
_entity_poly.type
_entity_poly.pdbx_seq_one_letter_code
_entity_poly.pdbx_strand_id
1 'polypeptide(L)'
;MGTTAPQLRRAHRARLDPTGDHYGNVGIKGGWAAGYGGCANRKFAAGPEMPDNPVKAKISVMNWVQAADDASKVTPDMGLKDADKLDSNIRILFSLAGNYLANQNPDLHQAVRVLEDESKIQFIVASDLFMTPSAKIRRSTAAGNSFMERWNIGETWGTASYLILSEKLIEPEFERRSDYDWLREVAAKLGIENEFSQGRDEKAWIEHIWEQTRLAMPDENLPDFCHTAKDPSASVQKRAIYRL
;
A
#
# COMPACT_ATOMS: atom_id res chain seq x y z
N MET A 1 19.33 -3.45 38.10
CA MET A 1 17.95 -2.92 38.03
C MET A 1 18.02 -1.53 37.44
N GLY A 2 17.80 -1.41 36.14
CA GLY A 2 17.76 -0.14 35.42
C GLY A 2 16.62 -0.24 34.42
N THR A 3 15.49 0.34 34.78
CA THR A 3 14.27 0.38 33.97
C THR A 3 14.46 1.32 32.79
N THR A 4 14.58 0.77 31.59
CA THR A 4 14.44 1.52 30.33
C THR A 4 12.95 1.72 30.03
N ALA A 5 12.48 2.96 30.17
CA ALA A 5 11.15 3.36 29.70
C ALA A 5 11.15 3.37 28.15
N PRO A 6 10.07 2.91 27.47
CA PRO A 6 9.97 3.04 26.02
C PRO A 6 9.70 4.51 25.67
N GLN A 7 10.57 5.10 24.85
CA GLN A 7 10.34 6.42 24.28
C GLN A 7 9.18 6.34 23.27
N LEU A 8 7.98 6.76 23.69
CA LEU A 8 6.89 7.10 22.79
C LEU A 8 7.38 8.24 21.87
N ARG A 9 7.72 7.91 20.62
CA ARG A 9 7.94 8.92 19.58
C ARG A 9 6.60 9.60 19.31
N ARG A 10 6.55 10.91 19.56
CA ARG A 10 5.44 11.79 19.17
C ARG A 10 5.09 11.55 17.71
N ALA A 11 3.80 11.35 17.44
CA ALA A 11 3.25 11.44 16.10
C ALA A 11 3.78 12.71 15.42
N HIS A 12 4.41 12.56 14.26
CA HIS A 12 4.87 13.66 13.45
C HIS A 12 3.65 14.50 13.06
N ARG A 13 3.44 15.61 13.76
CA ARG A 13 2.51 16.65 13.32
C ARG A 13 3.12 17.23 12.06
N ALA A 14 2.64 16.82 10.89
CA ALA A 14 2.97 17.50 9.65
C ALA A 14 2.55 18.97 9.83
N ARG A 15 3.53 19.87 9.97
CA ARG A 15 3.28 21.30 9.81
C ARG A 15 3.04 21.50 8.33
N LEU A 16 1.77 21.53 7.93
CA LEU A 16 1.39 22.13 6.66
C LEU A 16 1.59 23.63 6.81
N ASP A 17 2.48 24.18 6.00
CA ASP A 17 2.64 25.63 5.83
C ASP A 17 1.32 26.20 5.28
N PRO A 18 0.63 27.09 6.01
CA PRO A 18 -0.69 27.59 5.62
C PRO A 18 -0.66 28.53 4.39
N THR A 19 0.49 28.74 3.74
CA THR A 19 0.61 29.72 2.64
C THR A 19 1.17 29.18 1.31
N GLY A 20 1.54 27.88 1.22
CA GLY A 20 2.29 27.36 0.07
C GLY A 20 1.54 26.53 -0.99
N ASP A 21 0.45 25.84 -0.64
CA ASP A 21 -0.03 24.69 -1.45
C ASP A 21 -1.16 25.01 -2.45
N HIS A 22 -1.44 26.28 -2.73
CA HIS A 22 -2.57 26.68 -3.61
C HIS A 22 -2.24 26.75 -5.10
N TYR A 23 -0.97 26.70 -5.48
CA TYR A 23 -0.57 26.52 -6.87
C TYR A 23 -0.19 25.05 -7.04
N GLY A 24 -0.92 24.30 -7.86
CA GLY A 24 -0.49 22.97 -8.28
C GLY A 24 0.96 23.00 -8.79
N ASN A 25 1.59 21.85 -8.97
CA ASN A 25 2.98 21.71 -9.43
C ASN A 25 3.16 22.12 -10.92
N VAL A 26 2.52 23.20 -11.35
CA VAL A 26 2.53 23.79 -12.67
C VAL A 26 3.95 24.26 -12.97
N GLY A 27 4.57 23.67 -13.99
CA GLY A 27 5.94 23.96 -14.38
C GLY A 27 6.98 22.98 -13.83
N ILE A 28 6.63 22.09 -12.89
CA ILE A 28 7.50 20.98 -12.48
C ILE A 28 7.28 19.83 -13.45
N LYS A 29 8.33 19.44 -14.20
CA LYS A 29 8.26 18.27 -15.08
C LYS A 29 7.92 17.01 -14.24
N GLY A 30 6.83 16.33 -14.62
CA GLY A 30 6.30 15.19 -13.87
C GLY A 30 5.45 15.55 -12.64
N GLY A 31 5.16 16.83 -12.41
CA GLY A 31 4.21 17.31 -11.42
C GLY A 31 2.76 17.18 -11.89
N TRP A 32 1.82 17.28 -10.95
CA TRP A 32 0.38 17.30 -11.24
C TRP A 32 -0.21 18.70 -10.98
N ALA A 33 -1.13 19.12 -11.84
CA ALA A 33 -1.80 20.42 -11.78
C ALA A 33 -3.06 20.46 -10.90
N ALA A 34 -3.56 19.32 -10.40
CA ALA A 34 -4.66 19.31 -9.45
C ALA A 34 -4.12 19.45 -8.02
N GLY A 35 -4.69 20.36 -7.23
CA GLY A 35 -4.49 20.38 -5.78
C GLY A 35 -5.10 19.14 -5.14
N TYR A 36 -4.61 18.75 -3.96
CA TYR A 36 -5.20 17.66 -3.18
C TYR A 36 -6.66 18.02 -2.83
N GLY A 37 -7.63 17.32 -3.43
CA GLY A 37 -9.06 17.56 -3.21
C GLY A 37 -9.59 17.03 -1.87
N GLY A 38 -8.72 16.76 -0.90
CA GLY A 38 -9.11 16.24 0.42
C GLY A 38 -9.20 17.31 1.50
N CYS A 39 -9.79 16.96 2.63
CA CYS A 39 -9.85 17.85 3.79
C CYS A 39 -8.48 17.95 4.49
N ALA A 40 -8.06 19.18 4.83
CA ALA A 40 -6.75 19.44 5.44
C ALA A 40 -6.57 18.79 6.84
N ASN A 41 -7.66 18.51 7.54
CA ASN A 41 -7.65 17.92 8.89
C ASN A 41 -7.96 16.41 8.88
N ARG A 42 -7.62 15.72 7.80
CA ARG A 42 -7.85 14.28 7.69
C ARG A 42 -6.99 13.51 8.68
N LYS A 43 -7.62 12.58 9.40
CA LYS A 43 -6.96 11.66 10.32
C LYS A 43 -6.82 10.28 9.66
N PHE A 44 -5.73 9.60 9.98
CA PHE A 44 -5.34 8.30 9.41
C PHE A 44 -5.09 7.30 10.53
N ALA A 45 -5.43 6.03 10.30
CA ALA A 45 -5.07 4.96 11.22
C ALA A 45 -3.54 4.87 11.36
N ALA A 46 -3.09 4.38 12.51
CA ALA A 46 -1.70 3.99 12.67
C ALA A 46 -1.34 2.89 11.65
N GLY A 47 -0.15 2.98 11.05
CA GLY A 47 0.37 1.93 10.17
C GLY A 47 1.23 0.92 10.94
N PRO A 48 1.49 -0.27 10.37
CA PRO A 48 2.54 -1.12 10.88
C PRO A 48 3.90 -0.42 10.72
N GLU A 49 4.85 -0.75 11.59
CA GLU A 49 6.22 -0.27 11.47
C GLU A 49 6.85 -0.88 10.21
N MET A 50 7.31 -0.02 9.30
CA MET A 50 7.94 -0.43 8.06
C MET A 50 9.46 -0.40 8.20
N PRO A 51 10.19 -1.45 7.79
CA PRO A 51 11.64 -1.43 7.81
C PRO A 51 12.19 -0.41 6.81
N ASP A 52 13.40 0.09 7.08
CA ASP A 52 14.10 0.96 6.15
C ASP A 52 14.43 0.22 4.85
N ASN A 53 13.94 0.75 3.72
CA ASN A 53 14.35 0.23 2.40
C ASN A 53 15.81 0.63 2.13
N PRO A 54 16.74 -0.33 1.94
CA PRO A 54 18.14 -0.03 1.64
C PRO A 54 18.31 0.63 0.27
N VAL A 55 17.40 0.38 -0.68
CA VAL A 55 17.39 1.03 -1.99
C VAL A 55 16.73 2.41 -1.87
N LYS A 56 17.54 3.46 -2.01
CA LYS A 56 17.07 4.85 -1.90
C LYS A 56 16.63 5.44 -3.23
N ALA A 57 17.16 4.93 -4.35
CA ALA A 57 16.80 5.35 -5.68
C ALA A 57 15.28 5.24 -5.92
N LYS A 58 14.67 6.30 -6.43
CA LYS A 58 13.24 6.35 -6.75
C LYS A 58 13.05 6.74 -8.20
N ILE A 59 12.18 6.03 -8.89
CA ILE A 59 11.75 6.37 -10.24
C ILE A 59 10.28 6.74 -10.24
N SER A 60 9.87 7.59 -11.18
CA SER A 60 8.45 7.72 -11.50
C SER A 60 7.91 6.38 -12.01
N VAL A 61 6.68 6.04 -11.64
CA VAL A 61 5.99 4.88 -12.22
C VAL A 61 5.92 4.98 -13.75
N MET A 62 5.95 6.19 -14.31
CA MET A 62 5.98 6.41 -15.76
C MET A 62 7.25 5.88 -16.44
N ASN A 63 8.33 5.65 -15.67
CA ASN A 63 9.64 5.28 -16.21
C ASN A 63 9.95 3.78 -16.07
N TRP A 64 9.02 2.95 -15.58
CA TRP A 64 9.33 1.54 -15.31
C TRP A 64 9.72 0.78 -16.59
N VAL A 65 9.12 1.13 -17.74
CA VAL A 65 9.42 0.53 -19.04
C VAL A 65 10.86 0.84 -19.46
N GLN A 66 11.29 2.10 -19.31
CA GLN A 66 12.67 2.51 -19.58
C GLN A 66 13.63 1.84 -18.60
N ALA A 67 13.30 1.80 -17.30
CA ALA A 67 14.11 1.14 -16.28
C ALA A 67 14.27 -0.37 -16.52
N ALA A 68 13.27 -1.03 -17.12
CA ALA A 68 13.34 -2.43 -17.51
C ALA A 68 14.15 -2.64 -18.80
N ASP A 69 13.94 -1.78 -19.79
CA ASP A 69 14.61 -1.83 -21.09
C ASP A 69 16.12 -1.53 -20.98
N ASP A 70 16.45 -0.39 -20.41
CA ASP A 70 17.79 0.17 -20.22
C ASP A 70 17.80 1.20 -19.08
N ALA A 71 18.26 0.78 -17.92
CA ALA A 71 18.38 1.57 -16.70
C ALA A 71 19.14 2.90 -16.88
N SER A 72 20.07 2.98 -17.84
CA SER A 72 20.86 4.20 -18.08
C SER A 72 20.03 5.34 -18.67
N LYS A 73 18.87 5.04 -19.26
CA LYS A 73 17.93 6.04 -19.79
C LYS A 73 17.16 6.76 -18.69
N VAL A 74 17.16 6.23 -17.46
CA VAL A 74 16.47 6.83 -16.32
C VAL A 74 17.46 7.66 -15.51
N THR A 75 17.61 8.91 -15.92
CA THR A 75 18.53 9.89 -15.31
C THR A 75 17.80 10.84 -14.35
N PRO A 76 18.52 11.65 -13.56
CA PRO A 76 17.91 12.69 -12.73
C PRO A 76 16.99 13.64 -13.51
N ASP A 77 17.38 14.02 -14.74
CA ASP A 77 16.57 14.87 -15.62
C ASP A 77 15.27 14.21 -16.10
N MET A 78 15.23 12.86 -16.08
CA MET A 78 14.06 12.06 -16.44
C MET A 78 13.21 11.69 -15.21
N GLY A 79 13.57 12.15 -14.01
CA GLY A 79 12.81 11.93 -12.78
C GLY A 79 13.35 10.84 -11.86
N LEU A 80 14.60 10.40 -12.04
CA LEU A 80 15.32 9.66 -11.00
C LEU A 80 15.55 10.59 -9.80
N LYS A 81 15.24 10.10 -8.59
CA LYS A 81 15.48 10.81 -7.33
C LYS A 81 16.35 9.97 -6.42
N ASP A 82 17.09 10.67 -5.54
CA ASP A 82 17.91 10.09 -4.47
C ASP A 82 19.03 9.15 -4.98
N ALA A 83 19.42 9.25 -6.26
CA ALA A 83 20.53 8.55 -6.90
C ALA A 83 20.92 9.23 -8.23
N ASP A 84 22.18 9.04 -8.67
CA ASP A 84 22.66 9.56 -9.96
C ASP A 84 22.36 8.63 -11.14
N LYS A 85 22.24 7.33 -10.86
CA LYS A 85 21.92 6.27 -11.83
C LYS A 85 21.22 5.09 -11.16
N LEU A 86 20.61 4.24 -11.97
CA LEU A 86 20.20 2.91 -11.56
C LEU A 86 21.34 1.92 -11.82
N ASP A 87 21.66 1.07 -10.84
CA ASP A 87 22.75 0.11 -10.95
C ASP A 87 22.40 -1.13 -11.77
N SER A 88 21.11 -1.38 -11.99
CA SER A 88 20.61 -2.50 -12.78
C SER A 88 19.25 -2.22 -13.40
N ASN A 89 18.94 -2.94 -14.48
CA ASN A 89 17.60 -2.94 -15.05
C ASN A 89 16.60 -3.63 -14.11
N ILE A 90 15.35 -3.16 -14.13
CA ILE A 90 14.25 -3.87 -13.45
C ILE A 90 13.96 -5.17 -14.19
N ARG A 91 14.09 -6.30 -13.48
CA ARG A 91 13.83 -7.64 -14.03
C ARG A 91 12.64 -8.36 -13.40
N ILE A 92 12.22 -7.92 -12.22
CA ILE A 92 11.12 -8.52 -11.46
C ILE A 92 10.08 -7.45 -11.17
N LEU A 93 8.81 -7.76 -11.46
CA LEU A 93 7.69 -6.89 -11.19
C LEU A 93 6.72 -7.55 -10.21
N PHE A 94 6.30 -6.79 -9.20
CA PHE A 94 5.20 -7.14 -8.29
C PHE A 94 4.05 -6.17 -8.53
N SER A 95 2.89 -6.69 -8.95
CA SER A 95 1.68 -5.91 -9.22
C SER A 95 0.52 -6.48 -8.41
N LEU A 96 0.26 -5.89 -7.24
CA LEU A 96 -0.82 -6.31 -6.35
C LEU A 96 -1.99 -5.33 -6.48
N ALA A 97 -3.18 -5.84 -6.82
CA ALA A 97 -4.38 -5.06 -7.14
C ALA A 97 -4.12 -3.91 -8.15
N GLY A 98 -3.17 -4.13 -9.07
CA GLY A 98 -2.64 -3.11 -9.98
C GLY A 98 -3.05 -3.37 -11.43
N ASN A 99 -3.46 -2.30 -12.13
CA ASN A 99 -3.78 -2.37 -13.56
C ASN A 99 -2.90 -1.44 -14.42
N TYR A 100 -1.80 -0.96 -13.83
CA TYR A 100 -0.88 -0.02 -14.46
C TYR A 100 0.12 -0.67 -15.42
N LEU A 101 0.44 -1.96 -15.24
CA LEU A 101 1.38 -2.65 -16.13
C LEU A 101 0.90 -2.64 -17.59
N ALA A 102 -0.41 -2.80 -17.82
CA ALA A 102 -0.99 -2.74 -19.15
C ALA A 102 -2.08 -1.65 -19.24
N ASN A 103 -3.27 -1.90 -18.71
CA ASN A 103 -4.48 -1.13 -19.05
C ASN A 103 -4.44 0.38 -18.75
N GLN A 104 -3.72 0.79 -17.70
CA GLN A 104 -3.55 2.22 -17.34
C GLN A 104 -2.19 2.78 -17.78
N ASN A 105 -1.41 2.01 -18.54
CA ASN A 105 -0.15 2.49 -19.09
C ASN A 105 -0.44 3.45 -20.27
N PRO A 106 0.18 4.66 -20.29
CA PRO A 106 -0.02 5.60 -21.38
C PRO A 106 0.35 5.05 -22.77
N ASP A 107 1.38 4.19 -22.84
CA ASP A 107 1.74 3.45 -24.05
C ASP A 107 1.60 1.95 -23.79
N LEU A 108 0.35 1.49 -23.90
CA LEU A 108 -0.01 0.09 -23.74
C LEU A 108 0.81 -0.83 -24.66
N HIS A 109 1.04 -0.45 -25.92
CA HIS A 109 1.71 -1.32 -26.88
C HIS A 109 3.20 -1.49 -26.55
N GLN A 110 3.87 -0.43 -26.11
CA GLN A 110 5.25 -0.53 -25.65
C GLN A 110 5.35 -1.37 -24.37
N ALA A 111 4.46 -1.12 -23.41
CA ALA A 111 4.44 -1.85 -22.15
C ALA A 111 4.26 -3.36 -22.37
N VAL A 112 3.27 -3.77 -23.18
CA VAL A 112 3.01 -5.18 -23.49
C VAL A 112 4.24 -5.85 -24.12
N ARG A 113 4.91 -5.21 -25.09
CA ARG A 113 6.12 -5.77 -25.70
C ARG A 113 7.23 -6.02 -24.68
N VAL A 114 7.42 -5.10 -23.72
CA VAL A 114 8.43 -5.26 -22.67
C VAL A 114 8.05 -6.34 -21.65
N LEU A 115 6.76 -6.48 -21.33
CA LEU A 115 6.28 -7.51 -20.41
C LEU A 115 6.40 -8.93 -21.00
N GLU A 116 6.15 -9.06 -22.31
CA GLU A 116 6.24 -10.32 -23.05
C GLU A 116 7.70 -10.75 -23.32
N ASP A 117 8.65 -9.82 -23.35
CA ASP A 117 10.07 -10.11 -23.55
C ASP A 117 10.75 -10.59 -22.25
N GLU A 118 11.03 -11.90 -22.17
CA GLU A 118 11.67 -12.54 -21.01
C GLU A 118 13.11 -12.08 -20.77
N SER A 119 13.78 -11.55 -21.81
CA SER A 119 15.11 -10.96 -21.68
C SER A 119 15.06 -9.59 -20.99
N LYS A 120 13.88 -8.96 -20.97
CA LYS A 120 13.61 -7.67 -20.30
C LYS A 120 13.06 -7.90 -18.90
N ILE A 121 11.90 -8.52 -18.80
CA ILE A 121 11.26 -8.86 -17.53
C ILE A 121 11.31 -10.37 -17.34
N GLN A 122 12.03 -10.82 -16.33
CA GLN A 122 12.26 -12.25 -16.06
C GLN A 122 11.14 -12.84 -15.21
N PHE A 123 10.51 -12.04 -14.34
CA PHE A 123 9.47 -12.54 -13.46
C PHE A 123 8.41 -11.48 -13.15
N ILE A 124 7.15 -11.90 -13.17
CA ILE A 124 6.00 -11.04 -12.87
C ILE A 124 5.12 -11.79 -11.87
N VAL A 125 4.96 -11.20 -10.69
CA VAL A 125 3.96 -11.59 -9.69
C VAL A 125 2.79 -10.64 -9.82
N ALA A 126 1.62 -11.18 -10.16
CA ALA A 126 0.37 -10.42 -10.12
C ALA A 126 -0.59 -11.01 -9.07
N SER A 127 -1.20 -10.16 -8.27
CA SER A 127 -2.33 -10.53 -7.40
C SER A 127 -3.52 -9.66 -7.76
N ASP A 128 -4.63 -10.29 -8.09
CA ASP A 128 -5.84 -9.60 -8.53
C ASP A 128 -7.08 -10.44 -8.19
N LEU A 129 -8.22 -9.78 -8.02
CA LEU A 129 -9.52 -10.41 -7.87
C LEU A 129 -10.00 -11.01 -9.18
N PHE A 130 -9.63 -10.39 -10.30
CA PHE A 130 -10.11 -10.75 -11.62
C PHE A 130 -8.95 -11.04 -12.57
N MET A 131 -9.23 -11.81 -13.63
CA MET A 131 -8.30 -12.00 -14.74
C MET A 131 -8.25 -10.75 -15.63
N THR A 132 -7.66 -9.67 -15.11
CA THR A 132 -7.48 -8.40 -15.83
C THR A 132 -6.48 -8.53 -16.98
N PRO A 133 -6.44 -7.62 -17.97
CA PRO A 133 -5.43 -7.64 -19.02
C PRO A 133 -4.00 -7.63 -18.48
N SER A 134 -3.73 -6.83 -17.43
CA SER A 134 -2.44 -6.82 -16.74
C SER A 134 -2.14 -8.18 -16.10
N ALA A 135 -3.14 -8.81 -15.49
CA ALA A 135 -3.03 -10.14 -14.94
C ALA A 135 -3.08 -11.26 -16.00
N LYS A 136 -3.16 -11.00 -17.31
CA LYS A 136 -3.02 -12.06 -18.34
C LYS A 136 -1.57 -12.23 -18.78
N ILE A 137 -0.76 -11.18 -18.69
CA ILE A 137 0.64 -11.15 -19.13
C ILE A 137 1.57 -11.69 -18.01
N ARG A 138 1.07 -12.59 -17.16
CA ARG A 138 1.71 -13.03 -15.92
C ARG A 138 2.61 -14.24 -16.11
N ARG A 139 3.58 -14.39 -15.21
CA ARG A 139 4.33 -15.65 -15.03
C ARG A 139 3.91 -16.40 -13.78
N SER A 140 3.51 -15.70 -12.72
CA SER A 140 2.89 -16.29 -11.53
C SER A 140 1.76 -15.42 -11.02
N THR A 141 0.74 -16.05 -10.44
CA THR A 141 -0.39 -15.34 -9.84
C THR A 141 -0.96 -15.97 -8.62
N ALA A 142 -1.25 -15.11 -7.65
CA ALA A 142 -2.15 -15.41 -6.56
C ALA A 142 -3.53 -14.86 -6.92
N ALA A 143 -4.57 -15.67 -6.73
CA ALA A 143 -5.94 -15.16 -6.75
C ALA A 143 -6.17 -14.42 -5.44
N GLY A 144 -6.28 -13.09 -5.52
CA GLY A 144 -6.52 -12.24 -4.35
C GLY A 144 -7.92 -12.46 -3.78
N ASN A 145 -8.12 -12.05 -2.53
CA ASN A 145 -9.43 -12.05 -1.89
C ASN A 145 -10.00 -10.63 -1.76
N SER A 146 -11.32 -10.54 -1.79
CA SER A 146 -12.05 -9.28 -1.66
C SER A 146 -12.03 -8.79 -0.22
N PHE A 147 -12.40 -7.52 -0.01
CA PHE A 147 -12.52 -6.95 1.34
C PHE A 147 -13.57 -7.66 2.21
N MET A 148 -14.49 -8.46 1.63
CA MET A 148 -15.48 -9.25 2.39
C MET A 148 -14.90 -10.57 2.91
N GLU A 149 -13.75 -10.99 2.38
CA GLU A 149 -13.13 -12.30 2.63
C GLU A 149 -11.94 -12.22 3.59
N ARG A 150 -11.65 -11.02 4.11
CA ARG A 150 -10.54 -10.76 5.04
C ARG A 150 -10.89 -9.71 6.08
N TRP A 151 -10.07 -9.66 7.12
CA TRP A 151 -10.05 -8.54 8.07
C TRP A 151 -9.37 -7.33 7.43
N ASN A 152 -9.96 -6.16 7.57
CA ASN A 152 -9.34 -4.93 7.08
C ASN A 152 -9.79 -3.72 7.91
N ILE A 153 -8.97 -2.66 7.88
CA ILE A 153 -9.36 -1.33 8.36
C ILE A 153 -9.29 -0.36 7.18
N GLY A 154 -10.38 0.35 6.94
CA GLY A 154 -10.51 1.31 5.86
C GLY A 154 -10.65 2.73 6.37
N GLU A 155 -10.32 3.67 5.51
CA GLU A 155 -10.51 5.09 5.74
C GLU A 155 -11.31 5.70 4.59
N THR A 156 -11.72 6.95 4.77
CA THR A 156 -12.49 7.70 3.75
C THR A 156 -11.64 8.01 2.52
N TRP A 157 -12.28 8.33 1.41
CA TRP A 157 -11.58 8.92 0.27
C TRP A 157 -11.93 10.41 0.18
N GLY A 158 -11.12 11.25 0.84
CA GLY A 158 -11.06 12.69 0.60
C GLY A 158 -11.87 13.58 1.56
N THR A 159 -13.15 13.32 1.78
CA THR A 159 -14.05 14.34 2.36
C THR A 159 -14.56 14.10 3.78
N ALA A 160 -13.95 13.19 4.54
CA ALA A 160 -14.29 12.97 5.95
C ALA A 160 -13.14 12.31 6.72
N SER A 161 -13.23 12.31 8.05
CA SER A 161 -12.39 11.49 8.91
C SER A 161 -13.27 10.42 9.54
N TYR A 162 -13.22 9.20 9.03
CA TYR A 162 -13.81 8.03 9.68
C TYR A 162 -12.99 6.78 9.42
N LEU A 163 -12.97 5.89 10.40
CA LEU A 163 -12.41 4.55 10.30
C LEU A 163 -13.54 3.55 10.08
N ILE A 164 -13.32 2.61 9.18
CA ILE A 164 -14.22 1.50 8.91
C ILE A 164 -13.51 0.21 9.29
N LEU A 165 -14.01 -0.49 10.31
CA LEU A 165 -13.61 -1.89 10.52
C LEU A 165 -14.39 -2.76 9.53
N SER A 166 -13.67 -3.51 8.70
CA SER A 166 -14.21 -4.50 7.78
C SER A 166 -13.94 -5.89 8.36
N GLU A 167 -14.96 -6.48 8.96
CA GLU A 167 -14.90 -7.87 9.40
C GLU A 167 -14.91 -8.83 8.22
N LYS A 168 -14.33 -10.02 8.40
CA LYS A 168 -14.47 -11.12 7.45
C LYS A 168 -15.93 -11.60 7.45
N LEU A 169 -16.63 -11.42 6.34
CA LEU A 169 -18.05 -11.74 6.18
C LEU A 169 -18.29 -13.12 5.59
N ILE A 170 -17.43 -13.53 4.66
CA ILE A 170 -17.50 -14.81 3.96
C ILE A 170 -16.12 -15.46 3.92
N GLU A 171 -16.09 -16.78 3.75
CA GLU A 171 -14.85 -17.50 3.48
C GLU A 171 -14.42 -17.29 2.03
N PRO A 172 -13.10 -17.14 1.74
CA PRO A 172 -12.62 -17.13 0.37
C PRO A 172 -13.03 -18.42 -0.35
N GLU A 173 -13.69 -18.33 -1.50
CA GLU A 173 -13.97 -19.53 -2.30
C GLU A 173 -12.78 -19.93 -3.16
N PHE A 174 -12.75 -21.20 -3.58
CA PHE A 174 -11.68 -21.79 -4.39
C PHE A 174 -10.32 -21.74 -3.68
N GLU A 175 -9.25 -21.47 -4.42
CA GLU A 175 -7.89 -21.35 -3.91
C GLU A 175 -7.51 -19.90 -3.57
N ARG A 176 -8.49 -19.01 -3.44
CA ARG A 176 -8.26 -17.59 -3.12
C ARG A 176 -7.67 -17.44 -1.73
N ARG A 177 -6.64 -16.60 -1.62
CA ARG A 177 -5.95 -16.31 -0.35
C ARG A 177 -5.75 -14.81 -0.21
N SER A 178 -5.58 -14.35 1.03
CA SER A 178 -5.19 -12.96 1.25
C SER A 178 -3.76 -12.72 0.77
N ASP A 179 -3.47 -11.46 0.40
CA ASP A 179 -2.10 -11.09 0.05
C ASP A 179 -1.15 -11.28 1.23
N TYR A 180 -1.64 -11.05 2.45
CA TYR A 180 -0.87 -11.26 3.67
C TYR A 180 -0.45 -12.72 3.84
N ASP A 181 -1.35 -13.68 3.64
CA ASP A 181 -1.08 -15.09 3.89
C ASP A 181 0.01 -15.64 2.96
N TRP A 182 -0.11 -15.41 1.64
CA TRP A 182 0.90 -15.92 0.72
C TRP A 182 2.22 -15.14 0.84
N LEU A 183 2.19 -13.84 1.16
CA LEU A 183 3.42 -13.09 1.46
C LEU A 183 4.10 -13.61 2.73
N ARG A 184 3.34 -14.02 3.74
CA ARG A 184 3.86 -14.68 4.94
C ARG A 184 4.49 -16.03 4.61
N GLU A 185 3.87 -16.83 3.74
CA GLU A 185 4.47 -18.08 3.25
C GLU A 185 5.78 -17.84 2.49
N VAL A 186 5.86 -16.77 1.67
CA VAL A 186 7.09 -16.36 1.00
C VAL A 186 8.14 -15.93 2.03
N ALA A 187 7.76 -15.13 3.03
CA ALA A 187 8.65 -14.72 4.12
C ALA A 187 9.21 -15.95 4.88
N ALA A 188 8.39 -16.96 5.13
CA ALA A 188 8.82 -18.22 5.74
C ALA A 188 9.85 -18.96 4.87
N LYS A 189 9.64 -19.03 3.56
CA LYS A 189 10.61 -19.62 2.61
C LYS A 189 11.92 -18.84 2.52
N LEU A 190 11.88 -17.54 2.79
CA LEU A 190 13.06 -16.67 2.87
C LEU A 190 13.70 -16.64 4.27
N GLY A 191 13.12 -17.33 5.26
CA GLY A 191 13.64 -17.37 6.63
C GLY A 191 13.40 -16.09 7.45
N ILE A 192 12.45 -15.25 7.04
CA ILE A 192 12.14 -13.95 7.66
C ILE A 192 10.67 -13.83 8.11
N GLU A 193 10.00 -14.96 8.38
CA GLU A 193 8.57 -14.96 8.77
C GLU A 193 8.33 -14.17 10.06
N ASN A 194 9.24 -14.28 11.04
CA ASN A 194 9.09 -13.63 12.34
C ASN A 194 9.20 -12.11 12.20
N GLU A 195 10.13 -11.63 11.38
CA GLU A 195 10.32 -10.22 11.08
C GLU A 195 9.15 -9.65 10.28
N PHE A 196 8.63 -10.42 9.32
CA PHE A 196 7.49 -10.03 8.49
C PHE A 196 6.18 -10.00 9.28
N SER A 197 5.86 -11.09 9.97
CA SER A 197 4.56 -11.27 10.63
C SER A 197 4.51 -10.71 12.05
N GLN A 198 5.66 -10.63 12.72
CA GLN A 198 5.76 -10.37 14.15
C GLN A 198 4.86 -11.28 15.00
N GLY A 199 4.62 -12.51 14.54
CA GLY A 199 3.72 -13.47 15.16
C GLY A 199 2.22 -13.13 15.04
N ARG A 200 1.85 -12.16 14.19
CA ARG A 200 0.46 -11.76 13.97
C ARG A 200 -0.11 -12.41 12.72
N ASP A 201 -1.37 -12.82 12.78
CA ASP A 201 -2.19 -13.07 11.58
C ASP A 201 -2.87 -11.76 11.13
N GLU A 202 -3.66 -11.80 10.06
CA GLU A 202 -4.37 -10.60 9.55
C GLU A 202 -5.22 -9.93 10.63
N LYS A 203 -5.97 -10.72 11.41
CA LYS A 203 -6.84 -10.18 12.46
C LYS A 203 -6.02 -9.53 13.57
N ALA A 204 -4.96 -10.18 14.04
CA ALA A 204 -4.07 -9.64 15.05
C ALA A 204 -3.37 -8.36 14.58
N TRP A 205 -3.09 -8.21 13.28
CA TRP A 205 -2.63 -6.94 12.71
C TRP A 205 -3.68 -5.84 12.79
N ILE A 206 -4.93 -6.14 12.44
CA ILE A 206 -6.02 -5.16 12.55
C ILE A 206 -6.26 -4.75 14.01
N GLU A 207 -6.25 -5.70 14.95
CA GLU A 207 -6.33 -5.44 16.40
C GLU A 207 -5.19 -4.52 16.86
N HIS A 208 -3.96 -4.82 16.43
CA HIS A 208 -2.79 -4.02 16.79
C HIS A 208 -2.88 -2.60 16.23
N ILE A 209 -3.22 -2.44 14.95
CA ILE A 209 -3.39 -1.14 14.28
C ILE A 209 -4.48 -0.32 14.97
N TRP A 210 -5.60 -0.95 15.31
CA TRP A 210 -6.70 -0.30 16.00
C TRP A 210 -6.25 0.27 17.35
N GLU A 211 -5.58 -0.54 18.18
CA GLU A 211 -5.11 -0.09 19.49
C GLU A 211 -4.03 0.98 19.39
N GLN A 212 -3.10 0.89 18.42
CA GLN A 212 -2.14 1.97 18.19
C GLN A 212 -2.82 3.26 17.75
N THR A 213 -3.87 3.17 16.93
CA THR A 213 -4.67 4.33 16.51
C THR A 213 -5.38 4.97 17.69
N ARG A 214 -6.02 4.17 18.55
CA ARG A 214 -6.68 4.64 19.78
C ARG A 214 -5.71 5.36 20.72
N LEU A 215 -4.50 4.82 20.90
CA LEU A 215 -3.46 5.44 21.72
C LEU A 215 -2.90 6.74 21.10
N ALA A 216 -2.81 6.81 19.78
CA ALA A 216 -2.36 8.00 19.05
C ALA A 216 -3.41 9.12 19.01
N MET A 217 -4.69 8.79 19.23
CA MET A 217 -5.83 9.69 19.10
C MET A 217 -6.72 9.68 20.36
N PRO A 218 -6.20 10.07 21.53
CA PRO A 218 -6.96 10.01 22.80
C PRO A 218 -8.20 10.91 22.79
N ASP A 219 -8.17 12.01 22.06
CA ASP A 219 -9.27 12.99 21.99
C ASP A 219 -10.49 12.46 21.22
N GLU A 220 -10.32 11.40 20.41
CA GLU A 220 -11.38 10.81 19.58
C GLU A 220 -12.23 9.79 20.32
N ASN A 221 -11.85 9.41 21.55
CA ASN A 221 -12.55 8.44 22.38
C ASN A 221 -12.90 7.14 21.63
N LEU A 222 -11.97 6.65 20.79
CA LEU A 222 -12.16 5.41 20.06
C LEU A 222 -12.37 4.23 21.03
N PRO A 223 -13.38 3.37 20.79
CA PRO A 223 -13.59 2.20 21.64
C PRO A 223 -12.42 1.21 21.53
N ASP A 224 -12.27 0.31 22.49
CA ASP A 224 -11.34 -0.81 22.32
C ASP A 224 -11.83 -1.76 21.22
N PHE A 225 -10.92 -2.58 20.69
CA PHE A 225 -11.26 -3.49 19.59
C PHE A 225 -12.43 -4.44 19.92
N CYS A 226 -12.53 -4.96 21.15
CA CYS A 226 -13.57 -5.90 21.54
C CYS A 226 -14.98 -5.26 21.52
N HIS A 227 -15.08 -4.00 21.93
CA HIS A 227 -16.31 -3.22 21.85
C HIS A 227 -16.63 -2.83 20.41
N THR A 228 -15.60 -2.60 19.56
CA THR A 228 -15.83 -2.20 18.17
C THR A 228 -16.52 -3.26 17.32
N ALA A 229 -16.16 -4.53 17.54
CA ALA A 229 -16.75 -5.68 16.84
C ALA A 229 -18.19 -6.01 17.31
N LYS A 230 -18.72 -5.27 18.29
CA LYS A 230 -20.04 -5.52 18.92
C LYS A 230 -21.03 -4.36 18.75
N ASP A 231 -20.62 -3.24 18.17
CA ASP A 231 -21.46 -2.04 18.04
C ASP A 231 -22.58 -2.23 16.96
N PRO A 232 -23.87 -2.19 17.34
CA PRO A 232 -25.00 -2.36 16.43
C PRO A 232 -25.32 -1.13 15.56
N SER A 233 -24.66 0.02 15.75
CA SER A 233 -24.75 1.17 14.83
C SER A 233 -24.10 0.91 13.46
N ALA A 234 -23.44 -0.25 13.31
CA ALA A 234 -22.99 -0.88 12.08
C ALA A 234 -24.16 -1.30 11.16
N SER A 235 -25.04 -0.36 10.79
CA SER A 235 -26.15 -0.63 9.89
C SER A 235 -25.64 -0.85 8.47
N VAL A 236 -25.89 -2.08 7.97
CA VAL A 236 -25.60 -2.61 6.63
C VAL A 236 -24.15 -3.15 6.50
N GLN A 237 -24.00 -4.47 6.69
CA GLN A 237 -22.80 -5.32 6.43
C GLN A 237 -21.81 -5.62 7.58
N LYS A 238 -22.16 -5.54 8.88
CA LYS A 238 -21.20 -5.70 10.01
C LYS A 238 -19.94 -4.83 9.83
N ARG A 239 -20.15 -3.55 9.51
CA ARG A 239 -19.09 -2.56 9.40
C ARG A 239 -19.30 -1.52 10.47
N ALA A 240 -18.40 -1.45 11.44
CA ALA A 240 -18.41 -0.36 12.39
C ALA A 240 -17.74 0.86 11.76
N ILE A 241 -18.46 1.99 11.70
CA ILE A 241 -17.98 3.25 11.14
C ILE A 241 -17.82 4.24 12.29
N TYR A 242 -16.58 4.68 12.53
CA TYR A 242 -16.26 5.64 13.59
C TYR A 242 -15.83 6.95 12.99
N ARG A 243 -16.61 8.02 13.24
CA ARG A 243 -16.18 9.37 12.87
C ARG A 243 -15.06 9.83 13.81
N LEU A 244 -13.98 10.29 13.19
CA LEU A 244 -12.89 11.03 13.82
C LEU A 244 -13.06 12.54 13.53
#